data_AF-A0A7W1L5A8-F1
#
_entry.id   AF-A0A7W1L5A8-F1
#
_cell.length_a   1.000
_cell.length_b   1.000
_cell.length_c   1.000
_cell.angle_alpha   90.00
_cell.angle_beta   90.00
_cell.angle_gamma   90.00
#
_symmetry.space_group_name_H-M   'P 1'
#
loop_
_entity.id
_entity.type
_entity.pdbx_description
1 polymer ?
#
loop_
_entity_poly.entity_id
_entity_poly.type
_entity_poly.pdbx_seq_one_letter_code
_entity_poly.pdbx_strand_id
1 'polypeptide(L)' 'TLHVPEAELARRRAAWQRPAPRYTRGYGALFAQHITQANDGCDFDFLEAGQKIDDPEIH' A
#
# COMPACT_ATOMS: atom_id res chain seq x y z
N THR A 1 -22.90 5.64 -8.03
CA THR A 1 -22.74 4.18 -7.99
C THR A 1 -22.32 3.69 -9.37
N LEU A 2 -21.68 2.53 -9.50
CA LEU A 2 -21.34 1.98 -10.81
C LEU A 2 -22.54 1.17 -11.33
N HIS A 3 -23.21 1.68 -12.37
CA HIS A 3 -24.48 1.15 -12.88
C HIS A 3 -24.30 -0.06 -13.82
N VAL A 4 -23.81 -1.17 -13.28
CA VAL A 4 -23.68 -2.45 -13.99
C VAL A 4 -24.13 -3.61 -13.09
N PRO A 5 -24.60 -4.73 -13.64
CA PRO A 5 -24.95 -5.91 -12.84
C PRO A 5 -23.74 -6.49 -12.09
N GLU A 6 -23.98 -7.12 -10.94
CA GLU A 6 -22.93 -7.75 -10.12
C GLU A 6 -22.18 -8.85 -10.88
N ALA A 7 -22.87 -9.60 -11.75
CA ALA A 7 -22.26 -10.62 -12.60
C ALA A 7 -21.17 -10.04 -13.53
N GLU A 8 -21.37 -8.83 -14.05
CA GLU A 8 -20.38 -8.15 -14.87
C GLU A 8 -19.19 -7.66 -14.04
N LEU A 9 -19.43 -7.17 -12.81
CA LEU A 9 -18.33 -6.81 -11.91
C LEU A 9 -17.50 -8.04 -11.52
N ALA A 10 -18.15 -9.16 -11.20
CA ALA A 10 -17.48 -10.42 -10.91
C ALA A 10 -16.61 -10.88 -12.09
N ARG A 11 -17.16 -10.85 -13.32
CA ARG A 11 -16.42 -11.18 -14.54
C ARG A 11 -15.20 -10.27 -14.74
N ARG A 12 -15.35 -8.95 -14.56
CA ARG A 12 -14.23 -7.99 -14.69
C ARG A 12 -13.15 -8.21 -13.64
N ARG A 13 -13.53 -8.46 -12.38
CA ARG A 13 -12.56 -8.75 -11.31
C ARG A 13 -11.81 -10.06 -11.56
N ALA A 14 -12.51 -11.09 -12.03
CA ALA A 14 -11.87 -12.36 -12.40
C ALA A 14 -10.91 -12.23 -13.58
N ALA A 15 -11.19 -11.32 -14.52
CA ALA A 15 -10.34 -11.05 -15.68
C ALA A 15 -9.22 -10.04 -15.40
N TRP A 16 -9.21 -9.38 -14.23
CA TRP A 16 -8.26 -8.33 -13.93
C TRP A 16 -6.86 -8.92 -13.69
N GLN A 17 -5.87 -8.31 -14.34
CA GLN A 17 -4.46 -8.65 -14.16
C GLN A 17 -3.73 -7.42 -13.62
N ARG A 18 -2.98 -7.61 -12.53
CA ARG A 18 -2.19 -6.55 -11.94
C ARG A 18 -1.14 -6.04 -12.95
N PRO A 19 -1.05 -4.73 -13.21
CA PRO A 19 0.01 -4.17 -14.04
C PRO A 19 1.41 -4.46 -13.48
N ALA A 20 2.41 -4.51 -14.36
CA ALA A 20 3.80 -4.64 -13.92
C ALA A 20 4.21 -3.45 -13.03
N PRO A 21 5.03 -3.68 -11.98
CA PRO A 21 5.52 -2.60 -11.13
C PRO A 21 6.33 -1.57 -11.93
N ARG A 22 6.02 -0.29 -11.74
CA ARG A 22 6.76 0.82 -12.37
C ARG A 22 8.18 0.97 -11.83
N TYR A 23 8.36 0.74 -10.53
CA TYR A 23 9.63 0.79 -9.83
C TYR A 23 9.96 -0.58 -9.28
N THR A 24 11.13 -1.09 -9.62
CA THR A 24 11.62 -2.40 -9.15
C THR A 24 12.65 -2.29 -8.02
N ARG A 25 13.16 -1.08 -7.75
CA ARG A 25 14.11 -0.80 -6.66
C ARG A 25 14.00 0.65 -6.15
N GLY A 26 14.70 0.94 -5.06
CA GLY A 26 14.80 2.27 -4.47
C GLY A 26 13.51 2.73 -3.80
N TYR A 27 13.42 4.04 -3.51
CA TYR A 27 12.28 4.62 -2.78
C TYR A 27 10.93 4.32 -3.42
N GLY A 28 10.81 4.36 -4.76
CA GLY A 28 9.55 4.06 -5.43
C GLY A 28 9.07 2.62 -5.25
N ALA A 29 10.00 1.66 -5.11
CA ALA A 29 9.66 0.28 -4.81
C ALA A 29 9.26 0.10 -3.33
N LEU A 30 10.00 0.74 -2.41
CA LEU A 30 9.64 0.78 -0.99
C LEU A 30 8.24 1.38 -0.81
N PHE A 31 7.98 2.53 -1.43
CA PHE A 31 6.69 3.21 -1.34
C PHE A 31 5.55 2.33 -1.83
N ALA A 32 5.67 1.74 -3.02
CA ALA A 32 4.63 0.89 -3.58
C ALA A 32 4.38 -0.41 -2.78
N GLN A 33 5.33 -0.82 -1.93
CA GLN A 33 5.22 -2.03 -1.11
C GLN A 33 4.63 -1.75 0.27
N HIS A 34 4.94 -0.59 0.86
CA HIS A 34 4.68 -0.33 2.28
C HIS A 34 3.65 0.78 2.57
N ILE A 35 3.23 1.55 1.56
CA ILE A 35 2.25 2.62 1.78
C ILE A 35 0.85 2.05 2.04
N THR A 36 0.20 2.48 3.11
CA THR A 36 -1.20 2.14 3.45
C THR A 36 -2.18 2.86 2.52
N GLN A 37 -3.44 2.41 2.48
CA GLN A 37 -4.45 3.02 1.61
C GLN A 37 -4.86 4.41 2.14
N ALA A 38 -5.50 5.21 1.28
CA ALA A 38 -5.89 6.57 1.65
C ALA A 38 -6.89 6.64 2.82
N ASN A 39 -7.74 5.63 2.98
CA ASN A 39 -8.63 5.49 4.13
C ASN A 39 -7.88 5.15 5.43
N ASP A 40 -6.63 4.70 5.32
CA ASP A 40 -5.77 4.28 6.44
C ASP A 40 -4.65 5.30 6.73
N GLY A 41 -4.64 6.45 6.03
CA GLY A 41 -3.78 7.58 6.36
C GLY A 41 -2.56 7.79 5.45
N CYS A 42 -2.33 6.93 4.45
CA CYS A 42 -1.18 7.05 3.53
C CYS A 42 0.18 7.10 4.25
N ASP A 43 0.39 6.24 5.24
CA ASP A 43 1.67 6.11 5.95
C ASP A 43 2.37 4.79 5.60
N PHE A 44 3.64 4.64 5.98
CA PHE A 44 4.31 3.35 5.86
C PHE A 44 3.89 2.42 7.01
N ASP A 45 3.48 1.21 6.66
CA ASP A 45 3.04 0.18 7.62
C ASP A 45 4.06 -0.09 8.75
N PHE A 46 5.36 -0.04 8.43
CA PHE A 46 6.43 -0.28 9.38
C PHE A 46 6.70 0.89 10.33
N LEU A 47 6.08 2.06 10.13
CA LEU A 47 6.18 3.21 11.03
C LEU A 47 5.11 3.20 12.13
N GLU A 48 4.03 2.44 11.96
CA GLU A 48 2.92 2.39 12.93
C GLU A 48 3.25 1.59 14.19
N ALA A 49 4.29 0.75 14.15
CA ALA A 49 4.67 -0.16 15.22
C ALA A 49 5.97 0.26 15.91
N GLY A 50 6.02 0.13 17.24
CA GLY A 50 7.28 0.26 17.98
C GLY A 50 7.13 0.74 19.42
N GLN A 51 8.17 0.52 20.20
CA GLN A 51 8.35 1.23 21.46
C GLN A 51 8.90 2.62 21.17
N LYS A 52 8.67 3.57 22.10
CA LYS A 52 9.33 4.87 22.06
C LYS A 52 10.84 4.63 21.97
N ILE A 53 11.49 5.29 21.01
CA ILE A 53 12.94 5.30 20.90
C ILE A 53 13.47 6.26 21.96
N ASP A 54 14.27 5.76 22.89
CA ASP A 54 14.94 6.58 23.89
C ASP A 54 16.06 7.40 23.23
N ASP A 55 16.35 8.57 23.81
CA ASP A 55 17.44 9.42 23.35
C ASP A 55 18.78 8.69 23.48
N PRO A 56 19.72 8.86 22.52
CA PRO A 56 21.03 8.21 22.60
C PRO A 56 21.80 8.68 23.84
N GLU A 57 22.53 7.77 24.48
CA GLU A 57 23.44 8.15 25.55
C GLU A 57 24.52 9.10 25.02
N ILE A 58 24.67 10.26 25.67
CA ILE A 58 25.75 11.20 25.42
C ILE A 58 26.86 10.87 26.43
N HIS A 59 27.99 10.35 25.95
CA HIS A 59 29.21 10.13 26.76
C HIS A 59 30.13 11.35 26.75
#